data_AF-A0A2N0QLT2-F1
#
_entry.id   AF-A0A2N0QLT2-F1
#
_cell.length_a   1.000
_cell.length_b   1.000
_cell.length_c   1.000
_cell.angle_alpha   90.00
_cell.angle_beta   90.00
_cell.angle_gamma   90.00
#
_symmetry.space_group_name_H-M   'P 1'
#
loop_
_entity.id
_entity.type
_entity.pdbx_description
1 polymer ?
#
loop_
_entity_poly.entity_id
_entity_poly.type
_entity_poly.pdbx_seq_one_letter_code
_entity_poly.pdbx_strand_id
1 'polypeptide(L)'
;MEKKITVLPGDGIGPEVVASAVRVLQAIGKRYNHKFHLSYAVIGGTAIDEFNNPLPDETIAICKESDAILLGAVGGPKWDNNPPELRPEKGLLKIRKTFDLFANLRPLITNPEHFDVVVTDNMFGDILSDEASVITGSLGVLPSASIRGDHFGLYEPIHGSAPDIAGQGKANPAATILSVAMMLRYSFGLKEEATEIERA
;
A
#
# COMPACT_ATOMS: atom_id res chain seq x y z
N MET A 1 -12.91 -8.21 -18.05
CA MET A 1 -13.74 -8.59 -16.88
C MET A 1 -14.26 -7.35 -16.16
N GLU A 2 -15.10 -7.49 -15.13
CA GLU A 2 -15.53 -6.38 -14.25
C GLU A 2 -15.12 -6.66 -12.80
N LYS A 3 -14.57 -5.66 -12.10
CA LYS A 3 -14.10 -5.76 -10.70
C LYS A 3 -14.35 -4.47 -9.93
N LYS A 4 -14.72 -4.57 -8.65
CA LYS A 4 -14.88 -3.46 -7.70
C LYS A 4 -13.64 -3.34 -6.81
N ILE A 5 -13.12 -2.13 -6.64
CA ILE A 5 -11.94 -1.88 -5.81
C ILE A 5 -12.24 -0.70 -4.90
N THR A 6 -12.06 -0.88 -3.58
CA THR A 6 -12.04 0.27 -2.67
C THR A 6 -10.65 0.90 -2.71
N VAL A 7 -10.62 2.22 -2.88
CA VAL A 7 -9.42 3.03 -2.87
C VAL A 7 -9.42 3.84 -1.57
N LEU A 8 -8.36 3.66 -0.77
CA LEU A 8 -8.14 4.33 0.51
C LEU A 8 -6.88 5.20 0.38
N PRO A 9 -6.99 6.49 0.02
CA PRO A 9 -5.83 7.36 -0.16
C PRO A 9 -4.99 7.50 1.12
N GLY A 10 -5.67 7.72 2.24
CA GLY A 10 -5.06 7.95 3.55
C GLY A 10 -4.24 9.25 3.61
N ASP A 11 -3.13 9.22 4.35
CA ASP A 11 -2.42 10.40 4.84
C ASP A 11 -1.14 10.73 4.04
N GLY A 12 -0.69 11.98 4.13
CA GLY A 12 0.59 12.44 3.58
C GLY A 12 0.69 12.30 2.05
N ILE A 13 1.68 11.56 1.55
CA ILE A 13 1.83 11.26 0.11
C ILE A 13 0.81 10.25 -0.42
N GLY A 14 0.03 9.60 0.46
CA GLY A 14 -0.92 8.55 0.09
C GLY A 14 -1.82 8.91 -1.10
N PRO A 15 -2.49 10.08 -1.10
CA PRO A 15 -3.27 10.56 -2.25
C PRO A 15 -2.48 10.73 -3.56
N GLU A 16 -1.23 11.20 -3.52
CA GLU A 16 -0.40 11.42 -4.73
C GLU A 16 0.01 10.09 -5.38
N VAL A 17 0.45 9.12 -4.58
CA VAL A 17 0.88 7.81 -5.08
C VAL A 17 -0.31 6.95 -5.53
N VAL A 18 -1.42 7.00 -4.80
CA VAL A 18 -2.67 6.30 -5.16
C VAL A 18 -3.28 6.86 -6.44
N ALA A 19 -3.33 8.19 -6.60
CA ALA A 19 -3.79 8.80 -7.86
C ALA A 19 -2.93 8.35 -9.06
N SER A 20 -1.64 8.10 -8.83
CA SER A 20 -0.73 7.61 -9.87
C SER A 20 -0.94 6.14 -10.19
N ALA A 21 -1.12 5.28 -9.18
CA ALA A 21 -1.45 3.87 -9.35
C ALA A 21 -2.81 3.65 -10.03
N VAL A 22 -3.82 4.48 -9.71
CA VAL A 22 -5.13 4.47 -10.36
C VAL A 22 -5.04 4.78 -11.86
N ARG A 23 -4.18 5.73 -12.28
CA ARG A 23 -3.96 6.01 -13.72
C ARG A 23 -3.41 4.79 -14.46
N VAL A 24 -2.47 4.05 -13.86
CA VAL A 24 -1.92 2.81 -14.44
C VAL A 24 -2.99 1.72 -14.52
N LEU A 25 -3.75 1.51 -13.44
CA LEU A 25 -4.86 0.54 -13.40
C LEU A 25 -5.90 0.82 -14.49
N GLN A 26 -6.26 2.09 -14.72
CA GLN A 26 -7.19 2.50 -15.77
C GLN A 26 -6.61 2.28 -17.18
N ALA A 27 -5.31 2.52 -17.38
CA ALA A 27 -4.64 2.26 -18.66
C ALA A 27 -4.63 0.77 -19.01
N ILE A 28 -4.30 -0.10 -18.04
CA ILE A 28 -4.39 -1.56 -18.18
C ILE A 28 -5.83 -2.00 -18.43
N GLY A 29 -6.79 -1.46 -17.69
CA GLY A 29 -8.22 -1.74 -17.92
C GLY A 29 -8.66 -1.43 -19.35
N LYS A 30 -8.25 -0.28 -19.89
CA LYS A 30 -8.52 0.07 -21.29
C LYS A 30 -7.83 -0.87 -22.28
N ARG A 31 -6.57 -1.24 -22.03
CA ARG A 31 -5.75 -2.09 -22.91
C ARG A 31 -6.27 -3.52 -23.01
N TYR A 32 -6.65 -4.11 -21.87
CA TYR A 32 -7.11 -5.50 -21.76
C TYR A 32 -8.64 -5.65 -21.75
N ASN A 33 -9.38 -4.59 -22.04
CA ASN A 33 -10.85 -4.56 -22.04
C ASN A 33 -11.45 -5.06 -20.70
N HIS A 34 -10.99 -4.48 -19.60
CA HIS A 34 -11.49 -4.69 -18.26
C HIS A 34 -12.11 -3.40 -17.71
N LYS A 35 -13.15 -3.54 -16.87
CA LYS A 35 -13.74 -2.44 -16.11
C LYS A 35 -13.37 -2.55 -14.64
N PHE A 36 -12.78 -1.50 -14.12
CA PHE A 36 -12.51 -1.35 -12.69
C PHE A 36 -13.43 -0.27 -12.13
N HIS A 37 -14.32 -0.67 -11.22
CA HIS A 37 -15.24 0.22 -10.51
C HIS A 37 -14.56 0.65 -9.22
N LEU A 38 -14.20 1.94 -9.14
CA LEU A 38 -13.42 2.47 -8.01
C LEU A 38 -14.34 3.21 -7.04
N SER A 39 -14.39 2.75 -5.80
CA SER A 39 -15.08 3.42 -4.69
C SER A 39 -14.04 4.04 -3.77
N TYR A 40 -14.15 5.34 -3.46
CA TYR A 40 -13.20 6.02 -2.57
C TYR A 40 -13.76 6.10 -1.15
N ALA A 41 -12.92 5.87 -0.15
CA ALA A 41 -13.27 5.98 1.26
C ALA A 41 -12.06 6.43 2.10
N VAL A 42 -12.30 6.81 3.36
CA VAL A 42 -11.30 7.44 4.24
C VAL A 42 -10.72 6.48 5.28
N ILE A 43 -9.44 6.64 5.61
CA ILE A 43 -8.76 5.88 6.66
C ILE A 43 -7.65 6.75 7.27
N GLY A 44 -7.23 6.44 8.48
CA GLY A 44 -6.06 7.08 9.10
C GLY A 44 -6.38 8.45 9.69
N GLY A 45 -5.43 9.37 9.57
CA GLY A 45 -5.51 10.74 10.06
C GLY A 45 -6.62 11.57 9.42
N THR A 46 -6.82 11.45 8.11
CA THR A 46 -7.98 12.06 7.41
C THR A 46 -9.31 11.60 7.99
N ALA A 47 -9.45 10.31 8.31
CA ALA A 47 -10.67 9.79 8.94
C ALA A 47 -10.82 10.22 10.41
N ILE A 48 -9.72 10.42 11.14
CA ILE A 48 -9.74 11.05 12.47
C ILE A 48 -10.22 12.50 12.37
N ASP A 49 -9.71 13.27 11.40
CA ASP A 49 -10.06 14.67 11.23
C ASP A 49 -11.54 14.88 10.86
N GLU A 50 -12.12 14.01 10.03
CA GLU A 50 -13.51 14.11 9.55
C GLU A 50 -14.53 13.43 10.47
N PHE A 51 -14.18 12.28 11.06
CA PHE A 51 -15.13 11.40 11.78
C PHE A 51 -14.73 11.09 13.23
N ASN A 52 -13.61 11.63 13.73
CA ASN A 52 -13.00 11.28 15.02
C ASN A 52 -12.80 9.76 15.19
N ASN A 53 -12.48 9.06 14.10
CA ASN A 53 -12.33 7.61 14.06
C ASN A 53 -11.37 7.20 12.93
N PRO A 54 -10.24 6.51 13.21
CA PRO A 54 -9.26 6.15 12.19
C PRO A 54 -9.74 5.09 11.18
N LEU A 55 -10.89 4.44 11.41
CA LEU A 55 -11.56 3.60 10.43
C LEU A 55 -13.09 3.59 10.68
N PRO A 56 -13.83 4.51 10.02
CA PRO A 56 -15.29 4.60 10.09
C PRO A 56 -15.96 3.34 9.55
N ASP A 57 -17.11 2.98 10.12
CA ASP A 57 -17.78 1.73 9.74
C ASP A 57 -18.39 1.78 8.32
N GLU A 58 -18.65 2.97 7.78
CA GLU A 58 -19.00 3.19 6.37
C GLU A 58 -17.86 2.78 5.43
N THR A 59 -16.60 3.09 5.78
CA THR A 59 -15.43 2.64 5.02
C THR A 59 -15.34 1.11 5.02
N ILE A 60 -15.65 0.47 6.15
CA ILE A 60 -15.72 -0.99 6.26
C ILE A 60 -16.84 -1.56 5.38
N ALA A 61 -17.99 -0.89 5.29
CA ALA A 61 -19.09 -1.32 4.42
C ALA A 61 -18.69 -1.28 2.93
N ILE A 62 -18.08 -0.17 2.47
CA ILE A 62 -17.59 -0.02 1.09
C ILE A 62 -16.52 -1.10 0.76
N CYS A 63 -15.60 -1.35 1.71
CA CYS A 63 -14.60 -2.41 1.58
C CYS A 63 -15.21 -3.81 1.46
N LYS A 64 -16.31 -4.11 2.17
CA LYS A 64 -17.01 -5.41 2.09
C LYS A 64 -17.71 -5.65 0.75
N GLU A 65 -18.07 -4.60 0.01
CA GLU A 65 -18.67 -4.72 -1.31
C GLU A 65 -17.64 -4.83 -2.46
N SER A 66 -16.35 -4.74 -2.15
CA SER A 66 -15.27 -4.70 -3.15
C SER A 66 -14.56 -6.05 -3.28
N ASP A 67 -14.00 -6.32 -4.46
CA ASP A 67 -13.16 -7.50 -4.71
C ASP A 67 -11.74 -7.36 -4.14
N ALA A 68 -11.26 -6.11 -3.96
CA ALA A 68 -9.95 -5.80 -3.39
C ALA A 68 -9.91 -4.39 -2.77
N ILE A 69 -8.88 -4.12 -1.97
CA ILE A 69 -8.60 -2.81 -1.35
C ILE A 69 -7.21 -2.33 -1.75
N LEU A 70 -7.12 -1.11 -2.29
CA LEU A 70 -5.88 -0.39 -2.58
C LEU A 70 -5.68 0.71 -1.53
N LEU A 71 -4.60 0.64 -0.75
CA LEU A 71 -4.26 1.61 0.28
C LEU A 71 -3.03 2.43 -0.12
N GLY A 72 -3.05 3.73 0.17
CA GLY A 72 -1.90 4.62 0.00
C GLY A 72 -0.94 4.53 1.19
N ALA A 73 -1.14 5.39 2.19
CA ALA A 73 -0.38 5.36 3.44
C ALA A 73 -1.24 5.88 4.61
N VAL A 74 -0.83 5.62 5.85
CA VAL A 74 -1.45 6.22 7.05
C VAL A 74 -0.37 6.72 8.01
N GLY A 75 -0.70 7.71 8.84
CA GLY A 75 0.18 8.26 9.87
C GLY A 75 0.62 9.70 9.61
N GLY A 76 1.02 10.40 10.66
CA GLY A 76 1.60 11.75 10.57
C GLY A 76 1.65 12.48 11.92
N PRO A 77 2.57 13.45 12.07
CA PRO A 77 2.92 14.04 13.37
C PRO A 77 1.78 14.80 14.05
N LYS A 78 0.74 15.17 13.29
CA LYS A 78 -0.49 15.79 13.82
C LYS A 78 -1.21 14.91 14.84
N TRP A 79 -1.16 13.59 14.68
CA TRP A 79 -1.95 12.63 15.47
C TRP A 79 -1.09 11.80 16.46
N ASP A 80 0.23 11.99 16.51
CA ASP A 80 1.14 11.23 17.39
C ASP A 80 0.81 11.39 18.88
N ASN A 81 0.32 12.57 19.28
CA ASN A 81 -0.07 12.87 20.66
C ASN A 81 -1.49 12.41 21.00
N ASN A 82 -2.23 11.82 20.06
CA ASN A 82 -3.56 11.30 20.34
C ASN A 82 -3.51 10.08 21.28
N PRO A 83 -4.60 9.82 22.03
CA PRO A 83 -4.83 8.55 22.69
C PRO A 83 -4.60 7.37 21.73
N PRO A 84 -4.03 6.23 22.16
CA PRO A 84 -3.62 5.16 21.27
C PRO A 84 -4.70 4.66 20.31
N GLU A 85 -5.97 4.69 20.71
CA GLU A 85 -7.16 4.31 19.93
C GLU A 85 -7.55 5.30 18.82
N LEU A 86 -7.13 6.57 18.93
CA LEU A 86 -7.35 7.65 17.96
C LEU A 86 -6.08 7.98 17.15
N ARG A 87 -5.23 6.98 16.91
CA ARG A 87 -4.05 7.10 16.04
C ARG A 87 -4.29 6.42 14.68
N PRO A 88 -3.73 6.95 13.56
CA PRO A 88 -3.98 6.43 12.22
C PRO A 88 -3.70 4.93 12.05
N GLU A 89 -2.67 4.42 12.71
CA GLU A 89 -2.23 3.02 12.63
C GLU A 89 -3.26 2.06 13.22
N LYS A 90 -4.15 2.53 14.11
CA LYS A 90 -5.28 1.71 14.59
C LYS A 90 -6.30 1.44 13.50
N GLY A 91 -6.47 2.35 12.54
CA GLY A 91 -7.29 2.10 11.36
C GLY A 91 -6.74 0.93 10.55
N LEU A 92 -5.43 0.94 10.30
CA LEU A 92 -4.71 -0.13 9.59
C LEU A 92 -4.75 -1.48 10.34
N LEU A 93 -4.61 -1.49 11.66
CA LEU A 93 -4.75 -2.71 12.46
C LEU A 93 -6.19 -3.22 12.51
N LYS A 94 -7.18 -2.31 12.64
CA LYS A 94 -8.61 -2.65 12.65
C LYS A 94 -9.02 -3.25 11.29
N ILE A 95 -8.64 -2.64 10.17
CA ILE A 95 -9.02 -3.14 8.83
C ILE A 95 -8.42 -4.52 8.54
N ARG A 96 -7.12 -4.74 8.80
CA ARG A 96 -6.48 -6.05 8.63
C ARG A 96 -7.17 -7.14 9.46
N LYS A 97 -7.54 -6.84 10.71
CA LYS A 97 -8.31 -7.76 11.57
C LYS A 97 -9.74 -7.98 11.09
N THR A 98 -10.42 -6.95 10.59
CA THR A 98 -11.81 -7.03 10.11
C THR A 98 -11.97 -7.93 8.88
N PHE A 99 -10.94 -8.01 8.02
CA PHE A 99 -10.97 -8.82 6.79
C PHE A 99 -10.18 -10.15 6.89
N ASP A 100 -9.70 -10.49 8.09
CA ASP A 100 -8.92 -11.70 8.40
C ASP A 100 -7.65 -11.87 7.54
N LEU A 101 -6.90 -10.77 7.39
CA LEU A 101 -5.70 -10.71 6.54
C LEU A 101 -4.46 -11.19 7.31
N PHE A 102 -4.39 -12.50 7.53
CA PHE A 102 -3.38 -13.12 8.40
C PHE A 102 -1.98 -13.26 7.77
N ALA A 103 -1.87 -13.30 6.43
CA ALA A 103 -0.59 -13.48 5.74
C ALA A 103 -0.13 -12.17 5.08
N ASN A 104 0.93 -11.54 5.61
CA ASN A 104 1.56 -10.36 5.02
C ASN A 104 2.79 -10.77 4.19
N LEU A 105 2.72 -10.53 2.88
CA LEU A 105 3.77 -10.77 1.90
C LEU A 105 4.51 -9.47 1.62
N ARG A 106 5.79 -9.42 2.02
CA ARG A 106 6.72 -8.31 1.75
C ARG A 106 7.89 -8.84 0.91
N PRO A 107 8.01 -8.46 -0.36
CA PRO A 107 9.33 -8.32 -0.98
C PRO A 107 10.14 -7.37 -0.12
N LEU A 108 11.44 -7.64 0.08
CA LEU A 108 12.34 -6.83 0.92
C LEU A 108 13.40 -6.08 0.08
N ILE A 109 13.40 -6.27 -1.25
CA ILE A 109 14.58 -6.13 -2.13
C ILE A 109 14.18 -5.62 -3.55
N THR A 110 14.56 -4.40 -3.97
CA THR A 110 14.25 -3.72 -5.26
C THR A 110 15.27 -2.75 -6.00
N ASN A 111 16.22 -2.03 -5.38
CA ASN A 111 17.47 -1.44 -5.99
C ASN A 111 18.69 -1.28 -5.00
N PRO A 112 19.75 -2.14 -5.00
CA PRO A 112 20.87 -2.10 -4.04
C PRO A 112 21.82 -0.90 -4.14
N GLU A 113 21.98 -0.36 -5.34
CA GLU A 113 23.29 0.04 -5.90
C GLU A 113 23.82 1.39 -5.37
N HIS A 114 23.21 1.94 -4.32
CA HIS A 114 23.38 3.32 -3.86
C HIS A 114 24.24 3.47 -2.60
N PHE A 115 24.56 2.38 -1.90
CA PHE A 115 25.38 2.39 -0.68
C PHE A 115 26.78 1.87 -0.97
N ASP A 116 27.81 2.68 -0.66
CA ASP A 116 29.22 2.30 -0.80
C ASP A 116 29.77 1.69 0.52
N VAL A 117 29.56 2.37 1.65
CA VAL A 117 29.91 1.89 2.99
C VAL A 117 28.80 2.23 3.99
N VAL A 118 28.42 1.25 4.83
CA VAL A 118 27.46 1.41 5.93
C VAL A 118 28.18 1.08 7.26
N VAL A 119 27.99 1.92 8.27
CA VAL A 119 28.50 1.72 9.64
C VAL A 119 27.32 1.81 10.61
N THR A 120 27.23 0.85 11.53
CA THR A 120 26.14 0.76 12.51
C THR A 120 26.60 -0.02 13.75
N ASP A 121 25.74 -0.20 14.75
CA ASP A 121 26.04 -1.06 15.92
C ASP A 121 25.94 -2.56 15.59
N ASN A 122 26.37 -3.41 16.52
CA ASN A 122 26.50 -4.85 16.27
C ASN A 122 25.16 -5.54 15.95
N MET A 123 24.06 -5.14 16.61
CA MET A 123 22.76 -5.81 16.44
C MET A 123 22.09 -5.42 15.13
N PHE A 124 22.20 -4.16 14.72
CA PHE A 124 21.76 -3.75 13.40
C PHE A 124 22.71 -4.22 12.30
N GLY A 125 24.01 -4.37 12.57
CA GLY A 125 25.00 -4.88 11.64
C GLY A 125 24.70 -6.32 11.21
N ASP A 126 24.41 -7.21 12.17
CA ASP A 126 24.08 -8.63 11.93
C ASP A 126 22.85 -8.75 11.02
N ILE A 127 21.74 -8.11 11.40
CA ILE A 127 20.47 -8.08 10.63
C ILE A 127 20.68 -7.50 9.24
N LEU A 128 21.33 -6.34 9.14
CA LEU A 128 21.55 -5.68 7.86
C LEU A 128 22.57 -6.41 6.98
N SER A 129 23.47 -7.22 7.54
CA SER A 129 24.40 -8.03 6.74
C SER A 129 23.74 -9.27 6.15
N ASP A 130 22.86 -9.94 6.91
CA ASP A 130 22.04 -11.03 6.41
C ASP A 130 21.04 -10.51 5.35
N GLU A 131 20.40 -9.37 5.61
CA GLU A 131 19.54 -8.72 4.62
C GLU A 131 20.36 -8.25 3.40
N ALA A 132 21.52 -7.58 3.58
CA ALA A 132 22.45 -7.18 2.52
C ALA A 132 22.89 -8.37 1.63
N SER A 133 23.09 -9.55 2.20
CA SER A 133 23.51 -10.75 1.47
C SER A 133 22.48 -11.23 0.44
N VAL A 134 21.19 -10.97 0.70
CA VAL A 134 20.11 -11.15 -0.28
C VAL A 134 19.79 -9.85 -1.02
N ILE A 135 20.17 -8.70 -0.46
CA ILE A 135 19.97 -7.35 -0.98
C ILE A 135 20.98 -7.03 -2.11
N THR A 136 20.73 -7.65 -3.25
CA THR A 136 20.93 -6.95 -4.52
C THR A 136 19.61 -6.35 -5.05
N GLY A 137 18.77 -5.57 -4.31
CA GLY A 137 18.88 -4.89 -3.00
C GLY A 137 17.77 -3.86 -2.71
N SER A 138 17.66 -3.21 -1.53
CA SER A 138 16.88 -1.98 -1.16
C SER A 138 15.34 -1.85 -1.38
N LEU A 139 14.73 -0.67 -1.07
CA LEU A 139 13.35 -0.55 -0.54
C LEU A 139 12.33 0.41 -1.20
N GLY A 140 12.75 1.39 -2.02
CA GLY A 140 11.88 2.49 -2.46
C GLY A 140 10.74 2.11 -3.43
N VAL A 141 10.75 0.90 -3.97
CA VAL A 141 9.70 0.41 -4.89
C VAL A 141 9.08 -0.90 -4.41
N LEU A 142 9.17 -1.22 -3.11
CA LEU A 142 8.59 -2.44 -2.54
C LEU A 142 7.05 -2.34 -2.41
N PRO A 143 6.29 -3.16 -3.17
CA PRO A 143 4.88 -3.37 -2.88
C PRO A 143 4.72 -4.30 -1.68
N SER A 144 3.50 -4.47 -1.19
CA SER A 144 3.16 -5.58 -0.29
C SER A 144 1.71 -6.03 -0.46
N ALA A 145 1.42 -7.25 -0.04
CA ALA A 145 0.09 -7.83 -0.08
C ALA A 145 -0.25 -8.50 1.25
N SER A 146 -1.41 -8.21 1.82
CA SER A 146 -1.97 -8.94 2.96
C SER A 146 -3.17 -9.74 2.48
N ILE A 147 -3.04 -11.07 2.40
CA ILE A 147 -4.02 -11.96 1.78
C ILE A 147 -4.62 -12.95 2.79
N ARG A 148 -5.76 -13.55 2.43
CA ARG A 148 -6.39 -14.67 3.15
C ARG A 148 -6.47 -15.92 2.26
N GLY A 149 -7.13 -16.98 2.72
CA GLY A 149 -7.19 -18.28 2.03
C GLY A 149 -8.05 -18.35 0.75
N ASP A 150 -8.61 -17.23 0.29
CA ASP A 150 -9.36 -17.12 -0.98
C ASP A 150 -8.70 -16.06 -1.90
N HIS A 151 -9.46 -15.48 -2.83
CA HIS A 151 -8.95 -14.51 -3.80
C HIS A 151 -9.00 -13.04 -3.30
N PHE A 152 -9.13 -12.80 -2.00
CA PHE A 152 -9.22 -11.44 -1.43
C PHE A 152 -7.91 -11.00 -0.76
N GLY A 153 -7.55 -9.72 -0.92
CA GLY A 153 -6.37 -9.13 -0.30
C GLY A 153 -6.39 -7.60 -0.22
N LEU A 154 -5.55 -7.08 0.68
CA LEU A 154 -5.15 -5.67 0.81
C LEU A 154 -3.78 -5.50 0.17
N TYR A 155 -3.61 -4.47 -0.66
CA TYR A 155 -2.36 -4.20 -1.36
C TYR A 155 -1.90 -2.77 -1.05
N GLU A 156 -0.68 -2.63 -0.55
CA GLU A 156 -0.14 -1.38 0.02
C GLU A 156 1.39 -1.32 -0.20
N PRO A 157 1.99 -0.14 -0.48
CA PRO A 157 3.44 0.02 -0.48
C PRO A 157 4.02 -0.19 0.92
N ILE A 158 5.29 -0.57 1.03
CA ILE A 158 5.95 -0.73 2.35
C ILE A 158 6.31 0.62 2.99
N HIS A 159 6.44 1.69 2.20
CA HIS A 159 6.80 3.02 2.71
C HIS A 159 5.67 3.71 3.49
N GLY A 160 6.02 4.56 4.45
CA GLY A 160 5.06 5.36 5.21
C GLY A 160 4.49 6.56 4.44
N SER A 161 3.81 7.46 5.17
CA SER A 161 3.10 8.62 4.61
C SER A 161 3.98 9.83 4.24
N ALA A 162 5.26 9.84 4.62
CA ALA A 162 6.26 10.87 4.25
C ALA A 162 5.71 12.33 4.24
N PRO A 163 5.16 12.81 5.37
CA PRO A 163 4.42 14.08 5.43
C PRO A 163 5.27 15.32 5.11
N ASP A 164 6.60 15.18 5.19
CA ASP A 164 7.62 16.18 4.87
C ASP A 164 7.75 16.48 3.36
N ILE A 165 7.31 15.56 2.49
CA ILE A 165 7.31 15.73 1.02
C ILE A 165 5.90 15.77 0.40
N ALA A 166 4.85 15.64 1.20
CA ALA A 166 3.46 15.67 0.76
C ALA A 166 3.10 16.99 0.03
N GLY A 167 2.42 16.87 -1.11
CA GLY A 167 2.02 17.98 -1.97
C GLY A 167 3.14 18.60 -2.80
N GLN A 168 4.36 18.07 -2.73
CA GLN A 168 5.53 18.61 -3.46
C GLN A 168 5.82 17.89 -4.77
N GLY A 169 5.06 16.85 -5.14
CA GLY A 169 5.29 16.08 -6.37
C GLY A 169 6.59 15.26 -6.36
N LYS A 170 7.16 15.00 -5.18
CA LYS A 170 8.42 14.24 -4.99
C LYS A 170 8.21 12.76 -4.64
N ALA A 171 6.97 12.36 -4.35
CA ALA A 171 6.66 10.99 -3.96
C ALA A 171 6.91 10.00 -5.11
N ASN A 172 7.59 8.89 -4.83
CA ASN A 172 7.82 7.82 -5.82
C ASN A 172 6.60 6.88 -5.87
N PRO A 173 5.84 6.82 -6.98
CA PRO A 173 4.63 6.01 -7.06
C PRO A 173 4.91 4.52 -7.30
N ALA A 174 6.14 4.11 -7.62
CA ALA A 174 6.45 2.77 -8.13
C ALA A 174 6.06 1.63 -7.16
N ALA A 175 6.28 1.79 -5.85
CA ALA A 175 5.84 0.82 -4.84
C ALA A 175 4.31 0.59 -4.86
N THR A 176 3.54 1.66 -5.07
CA THR A 176 2.06 1.57 -5.13
C THR A 176 1.60 0.99 -6.47
N ILE A 177 2.30 1.30 -7.57
CA ILE A 177 2.07 0.71 -8.90
C ILE A 177 2.35 -0.80 -8.90
N LEU A 178 3.45 -1.25 -8.29
CA LEU A 178 3.76 -2.66 -8.14
C LEU A 178 2.79 -3.38 -7.18
N SER A 179 2.17 -2.65 -6.24
CA SER A 179 1.09 -3.20 -5.39
C SER A 179 -0.18 -3.49 -6.21
N VAL A 180 -0.45 -2.70 -7.26
CA VAL A 180 -1.49 -3.02 -8.24
C VAL A 180 -1.12 -4.28 -9.05
N ALA A 181 0.14 -4.47 -9.44
CA ALA A 181 0.56 -5.72 -10.11
C ALA A 181 0.33 -6.96 -9.23
N MET A 182 0.67 -6.88 -7.93
CA MET A 182 0.34 -7.93 -6.96
C MET A 182 -1.17 -8.19 -6.88
N MET A 183 -2.01 -7.15 -6.83
CA MET A 183 -3.47 -7.27 -6.81
C MET A 183 -4.02 -8.00 -8.04
N LEU A 184 -3.59 -7.62 -9.24
CA LEU A 184 -3.97 -8.28 -10.49
C LEU A 184 -3.60 -9.77 -10.45
N ARG A 185 -2.37 -10.07 -10.02
CA ARG A 185 -1.80 -11.43 -9.96
C ARG A 185 -2.51 -12.34 -8.94
N TYR A 186 -2.68 -11.88 -7.69
CA TYR A 186 -3.13 -12.72 -6.58
C TYR A 186 -4.64 -12.71 -6.35
N SER A 187 -5.30 -11.55 -6.50
CA SER A 187 -6.76 -11.46 -6.31
C SER A 187 -7.57 -11.73 -7.58
N PHE A 188 -7.06 -11.40 -8.76
CA PHE A 188 -7.82 -11.53 -10.01
C PHE A 188 -7.31 -12.62 -10.96
N GLY A 189 -6.14 -13.23 -10.68
CA GLY A 189 -5.52 -14.24 -11.53
C GLY A 189 -4.94 -13.70 -12.85
N LEU A 190 -4.89 -12.37 -13.00
CA LEU A 190 -4.47 -11.63 -14.19
C LEU A 190 -2.94 -11.53 -14.26
N LYS A 191 -2.32 -12.65 -14.63
CA LYS A 191 -0.85 -12.81 -14.63
C LYS A 191 -0.16 -12.07 -15.77
N GLU A 192 -0.80 -11.90 -16.92
CA GLU A 192 -0.20 -11.22 -18.08
C GLU A 192 -0.17 -9.71 -17.84
N GLU A 193 -1.28 -9.17 -17.36
CA GLU A 193 -1.48 -7.77 -17.00
C GLU A 193 -0.55 -7.33 -15.87
N ALA A 194 -0.40 -8.14 -14.82
CA ALA A 194 0.57 -7.92 -13.76
C ALA A 194 2.02 -7.86 -14.30
N THR A 195 2.36 -8.78 -15.21
CA THR A 195 3.70 -8.86 -15.81
C THR A 195 3.98 -7.70 -16.78
N GLU A 196 2.95 -7.07 -17.36
CA GLU A 196 3.14 -5.82 -18.12
C GLU A 196 3.49 -4.64 -17.19
N ILE A 197 2.79 -4.49 -16.06
CA ILE A 197 3.11 -3.44 -15.07
C ILE A 197 4.52 -3.64 -14.50
N GLU A 198 4.92 -4.88 -14.22
CA GLU A 198 6.26 -5.22 -13.68
C GLU A 198 7.42 -4.95 -14.67
N ARG A 199 7.14 -4.67 -15.95
CA ARG A 199 8.14 -4.46 -17.02
C ARG A 199 8.26 -3.00 -17.51
N ALA A 200 7.35 -2.12 -17.09
CA ALA A 200 7.21 -0.76 -17.59
C ALA A 200 8.03 0.27 -16.79
#